data_AF-A0A7G7BV85-F1
#
_entry.id   AF-A0A7G7BV85-F1
#
_cell.length_a   1.000
_cell.length_b   1.000
_cell.length_c   1.000
_cell.angle_alpha   90.00
_cell.angle_beta   90.00
_cell.angle_gamma   90.00
#
_symmetry.space_group_name_H-M   'P 1'
#
loop_
_entity.id
_entity.type
_entity.pdbx_description
1 polymer ?
#
loop_
_entity_poly.entity_id
_entity_poly.type
_entity_poly.pdbx_seq_one_letter_code
_entity_poly.pdbx_strand_id
1 'polypeptide(L)'
;MNATPHVLAVLDDVLASLTPGDRGSLWRLSEQGRELDANLVHLPAGAEVGEHQENTLDVLLVVLAGSGRLTTGPDAALDLTPSAVTWLPRTSRRALAAGPEGLSYLTVHRRRPGMSIAAPAPVTTEGGEAPCLLDRVCPGCGRVAEGTAPKFCAECGERLAGR
;
A
#
# COMPACT_ATOMS: atom_id res chain seq x y z
N MET A 1 18.05 5.48 -22.56
CA MET A 1 17.56 4.19 -23.09
C MET A 1 16.07 4.35 -23.35
N ASN A 2 15.62 4.07 -24.57
CA ASN A 2 14.19 4.10 -24.88
C ASN A 2 13.55 2.81 -24.37
N ALA A 3 12.36 2.90 -23.79
CA ALA A 3 11.61 1.71 -23.42
C ALA A 3 11.08 1.02 -24.68
N THR A 4 11.22 -0.31 -24.76
CA THR A 4 10.71 -1.11 -25.88
C THR A 4 9.43 -1.84 -25.45
N PRO A 5 8.29 -1.62 -26.14
CA PRO A 5 7.07 -2.38 -25.89
C PRO A 5 7.26 -3.87 -26.21
N HIS A 6 6.64 -4.74 -25.42
CA HIS A 6 6.63 -6.18 -25.66
C HIS A 6 5.37 -6.81 -25.05
N VAL A 7 5.03 -8.02 -25.50
CA VAL A 7 3.90 -8.79 -24.96
C VAL A 7 4.28 -9.35 -23.59
N LEU A 8 3.50 -9.05 -22.56
CA LEU A 8 3.75 -9.50 -21.19
C LEU A 8 3.08 -10.84 -20.87
N ALA A 9 1.89 -11.06 -21.41
CA ALA A 9 1.10 -12.28 -21.24
C ALA A 9 0.02 -12.36 -22.32
N VAL A 10 -0.35 -13.60 -22.67
CA VAL A 10 -1.60 -13.91 -23.37
C VAL A 10 -2.57 -14.44 -22.31
N LEU A 11 -3.56 -13.63 -21.91
CA LEU A 11 -4.39 -13.96 -20.75
C LEU A 11 -5.24 -15.22 -20.99
N ASP A 12 -5.62 -15.51 -22.22
CA ASP A 12 -6.33 -16.74 -22.58
C ASP A 12 -5.50 -17.99 -22.29
N ASP A 13 -4.18 -17.96 -22.53
CA ASP A 13 -3.28 -19.08 -22.20
C ASP A 13 -3.20 -19.29 -20.69
N VAL A 14 -3.17 -18.20 -19.91
CA VAL A 14 -3.18 -18.26 -18.44
C VAL A 14 -4.49 -18.85 -17.94
N LEU A 15 -5.62 -18.44 -18.52
CA LEU A 15 -6.94 -18.96 -18.16
C LEU A 15 -7.10 -20.44 -18.57
N ALA A 16 -6.59 -20.83 -19.73
CA ALA A 16 -6.62 -22.22 -20.19
C ALA A 16 -5.79 -23.17 -19.31
N SER A 17 -4.84 -22.64 -18.54
CA SER A 17 -4.03 -23.43 -17.59
C SER A 17 -4.66 -23.62 -16.21
N LEU A 18 -5.83 -23.05 -15.95
CA LEU A 18 -6.52 -23.16 -14.67
C LEU A 18 -6.90 -24.59 -14.34
N THR A 19 -6.71 -24.96 -13.08
CA THR A 19 -7.09 -26.24 -12.50
C THR A 19 -8.18 -26.06 -11.44
N PRO A 20 -9.02 -27.09 -11.20
CA PRO A 20 -10.00 -27.04 -10.12
C PRO A 20 -9.34 -26.78 -8.77
N GLY A 21 -9.74 -25.69 -8.11
CA GLY A 21 -9.21 -25.28 -6.81
C GLY A 21 -8.24 -24.10 -6.87
N ASP A 22 -7.81 -23.68 -8.06
CA ASP A 22 -7.04 -22.45 -8.22
C ASP A 22 -7.80 -21.25 -7.66
N ARG A 23 -7.07 -20.35 -7.01
CA ARG A 23 -7.62 -19.13 -6.42
C ARG A 23 -6.53 -18.07 -6.29
N GLY A 24 -6.94 -16.82 -6.50
CA GLY A 24 -6.08 -15.66 -6.26
C GLY A 24 -5.44 -15.13 -7.54
N SER A 25 -4.28 -14.48 -7.41
CA SER A 25 -3.60 -13.84 -8.53
C SER A 25 -2.89 -14.87 -9.41
N LEU A 26 -3.35 -15.00 -10.66
CA LEU A 26 -2.77 -15.88 -11.67
C LEU A 26 -1.61 -15.23 -12.43
N TRP A 27 -1.70 -13.91 -12.62
CA TRP A 27 -0.67 -13.11 -13.26
C TRP A 27 -0.66 -11.69 -12.68
N ARG A 28 0.49 -11.04 -12.72
CA ARG A 28 0.70 -9.66 -12.26
C ARG A 28 1.73 -8.93 -13.12
N LEU A 29 1.49 -7.64 -13.37
CA LEU A 29 2.49 -6.77 -14.00
C LEU A 29 3.66 -6.52 -13.02
N SER A 30 4.84 -7.05 -13.35
CA SER A 30 6.03 -6.98 -12.49
C SER A 30 7.16 -6.11 -13.01
N GLU A 31 7.01 -5.47 -14.18
CA GLU A 31 8.06 -4.69 -14.82
C GLU A 31 8.63 -3.59 -13.91
N GLN A 32 9.94 -3.43 -13.97
CA GLN A 32 10.63 -2.36 -13.26
C GLN A 32 10.28 -1.01 -13.87
N GLY A 33 10.15 0.02 -13.03
CA GLY A 33 9.79 1.37 -13.48
C GLY A 33 8.34 1.53 -13.95
N ARG A 34 7.49 0.50 -13.87
CA ARG A 34 6.07 0.61 -14.21
C ARG A 34 5.36 1.65 -13.35
N GLU A 35 4.38 2.32 -13.97
CA GLU A 35 3.50 3.30 -13.31
C GLU A 35 2.09 2.76 -13.06
N LEU A 36 1.83 1.54 -13.51
CA LEU A 36 0.57 0.82 -13.32
C LEU A 36 0.83 -0.45 -12.51
N ASP A 37 -0.19 -0.89 -11.79
CA ASP A 37 -0.29 -2.27 -11.32
C ASP A 37 -1.48 -2.90 -12.03
N ALA A 38 -1.29 -4.16 -12.45
CA ALA A 38 -2.35 -4.95 -13.06
C ALA A 38 -2.25 -6.39 -12.56
N ASN A 39 -3.39 -7.01 -12.29
CA ASN A 39 -3.46 -8.38 -11.79
C ASN A 39 -4.61 -9.13 -12.45
N LEU A 40 -4.32 -10.30 -13.03
CA LEU A 40 -5.33 -11.29 -13.36
C LEU A 40 -5.61 -12.11 -12.10
N VAL A 41 -6.87 -12.13 -11.67
CA VAL A 41 -7.32 -12.84 -10.46
C VAL A 41 -8.40 -13.84 -10.85
N HIS A 42 -8.37 -15.01 -10.22
CA HIS A 42 -9.44 -16.00 -10.30
C HIS A 42 -10.06 -16.26 -8.93
N LEU A 43 -11.38 -16.28 -8.90
CA LEU A 43 -12.19 -16.75 -7.79
C LEU A 43 -12.89 -18.03 -8.23
N PRO A 44 -12.70 -19.16 -7.53
CA PRO A 44 -13.41 -20.39 -7.85
C PRO A 44 -14.92 -20.23 -7.60
N ALA A 45 -15.70 -21.20 -8.08
CA ALA A 45 -17.15 -21.20 -7.99
C ALA A 45 -17.67 -20.88 -6.58
N GLY A 46 -18.58 -19.91 -6.48
CA GLY A 46 -19.19 -19.49 -5.21
C GLY A 46 -18.25 -18.81 -4.22
N ALA A 47 -16.99 -18.58 -4.59
CA ALA A 47 -16.04 -17.97 -3.69
C ALA A 47 -16.22 -16.45 -3.61
N GLU A 48 -15.97 -15.90 -2.43
CA GLU A 48 -16.21 -14.50 -2.14
C GLU A 48 -14.93 -13.74 -1.78
N VAL A 49 -15.00 -12.44 -2.01
CA VAL A 49 -14.14 -11.42 -1.44
C VAL A 49 -15.05 -10.49 -0.67
N GLY A 50 -14.88 -10.49 0.66
CA GLY A 50 -15.68 -9.66 1.57
C GLY A 50 -15.54 -8.16 1.29
N GLU A 51 -16.30 -7.36 2.04
CA GLU A 51 -16.32 -5.91 1.85
C GLU A 51 -14.91 -5.32 1.89
N HIS A 52 -14.57 -4.56 0.85
CA HIS A 52 -13.31 -3.88 0.68
C HIS A 52 -13.55 -2.43 0.28
N GLN A 53 -12.71 -1.54 0.79
CA GLN A 53 -12.66 -0.13 0.43
C GLN A 53 -11.22 0.26 0.13
N GLU A 54 -10.96 0.71 -1.10
CA GLU A 54 -9.67 1.31 -1.47
C GLU A 54 -9.78 2.82 -1.36
N ASN A 55 -8.98 3.44 -0.47
CA ASN A 55 -9.11 4.87 -0.15
C ASN A 55 -8.30 5.78 -1.08
N THR A 56 -7.34 5.22 -1.81
CA THR A 56 -6.33 6.00 -2.54
C THR A 56 -6.50 5.92 -4.04
N LEU A 57 -6.89 4.76 -4.56
CA LEU A 57 -6.80 4.44 -5.99
C LEU A 57 -8.17 4.09 -6.57
N ASP A 58 -8.43 4.60 -7.76
CA ASP A 58 -9.47 4.05 -8.62
C ASP A 58 -8.97 2.74 -9.23
N VAL A 59 -9.89 1.81 -9.45
CA VAL A 59 -9.59 0.51 -10.06
C VAL A 59 -10.51 0.28 -11.26
N LEU A 60 -9.94 -0.15 -12.39
CA LEU A 60 -10.69 -0.70 -13.50
C LEU A 60 -10.71 -2.22 -13.35
N LEU A 61 -11.88 -2.84 -13.40
CA LEU A 61 -12.07 -4.29 -13.40
C LEU A 61 -12.63 -4.71 -14.75
N VAL A 62 -11.99 -5.69 -15.40
CA VAL A 62 -12.44 -6.29 -16.65
C VAL A 62 -12.65 -7.77 -16.45
N VAL A 63 -13.87 -8.26 -16.67
CA VAL A 63 -14.16 -9.70 -16.57
C VAL A 63 -13.71 -10.39 -17.85
N LEU A 64 -12.95 -11.47 -17.71
CA LEU A 64 -12.44 -12.25 -18.84
C LEU A 64 -13.19 -13.58 -18.99
N ALA A 65 -13.53 -14.24 -17.88
CA ALA A 65 -14.25 -15.51 -17.90
C ALA A 65 -15.12 -15.71 -16.65
N GLY A 66 -16.11 -16.58 -16.78
CA GLY A 66 -17.07 -16.86 -15.72
C GLY A 66 -18.07 -15.72 -15.51
N SER A 67 -18.67 -15.68 -14.33
CA SER A 67 -19.65 -14.65 -13.97
C SER A 67 -19.57 -14.34 -12.48
N GLY A 68 -20.15 -13.23 -12.05
CA GLY A 68 -20.18 -12.88 -10.65
C GLY A 68 -21.08 -11.70 -10.36
N ARG A 69 -21.05 -11.26 -9.10
CA ARG A 69 -21.79 -10.10 -8.63
C ARG A 69 -20.85 -9.17 -7.88
N LEU A 70 -20.96 -7.88 -8.18
CA LEU A 70 -20.31 -6.81 -7.44
C LEU A 70 -21.37 -6.09 -6.60
N THR A 71 -21.34 -6.28 -5.30
CA THR A 71 -22.17 -5.49 -4.39
C THR A 71 -21.52 -4.12 -4.18
N THR A 72 -22.27 -3.03 -4.36
CA THR A 72 -21.77 -1.63 -4.26
C THR A 72 -22.46 -0.83 -3.16
N GLY A 73 -23.32 -1.47 -2.37
CA GLY A 73 -24.06 -0.89 -1.25
C GLY A 73 -25.08 -1.90 -0.70
N PRO A 74 -25.86 -1.55 0.34
CA PRO A 74 -26.80 -2.47 0.99
C PRO A 74 -27.80 -3.11 0.01
N ASP A 75 -28.31 -2.32 -0.93
CA ASP A 75 -29.35 -2.74 -1.88
C ASP A 75 -28.92 -2.60 -3.35
N ALA A 76 -27.62 -2.40 -3.61
CA ALA A 76 -27.10 -2.16 -4.95
C ALA A 76 -26.07 -3.21 -5.34
N ALA A 77 -26.28 -3.85 -6.48
CA ALA A 77 -25.36 -4.80 -7.07
C ALA A 77 -25.33 -4.70 -8.60
N LEU A 78 -24.17 -5.00 -9.17
CA LEU A 78 -23.94 -5.11 -10.61
C LEU A 78 -23.63 -6.58 -10.94
N ASP A 79 -24.25 -7.09 -11.99
CA ASP A 79 -23.87 -8.40 -12.54
C ASP A 79 -22.61 -8.24 -13.39
N LEU A 80 -21.67 -9.15 -13.17
CA LEU A 80 -20.39 -9.21 -13.85
C LEU A 80 -20.40 -10.37 -14.84
N THR A 81 -20.26 -10.06 -16.12
CA THR A 81 -20.20 -11.03 -17.22
C THR A 81 -18.96 -10.78 -18.08
N PRO A 82 -18.49 -11.76 -18.86
CA PRO A 82 -17.29 -11.58 -19.69
C PRO A 82 -17.38 -10.34 -20.58
N SER A 83 -16.26 -9.63 -20.73
CA SER A 83 -16.14 -8.33 -21.40
C SER A 83 -16.77 -7.15 -20.67
N ALA A 84 -17.39 -7.34 -19.50
CA ALA A 84 -17.81 -6.21 -18.68
C ALA A 84 -16.60 -5.44 -18.15
N VAL A 85 -16.62 -4.12 -18.33
CA VAL A 85 -15.64 -3.19 -17.78
C VAL A 85 -16.31 -2.36 -16.69
N THR A 86 -15.83 -2.48 -15.47
CA THR A 86 -16.39 -1.80 -14.30
C THR A 86 -15.36 -0.84 -13.72
N TRP A 87 -15.72 0.43 -13.60
CA TRP A 87 -14.93 1.40 -12.85
C TRP A 87 -15.33 1.37 -11.37
N LEU A 88 -14.32 1.29 -10.52
CA LEU A 88 -14.45 1.25 -9.06
C LEU A 88 -13.76 2.51 -8.53
N PRO A 89 -14.50 3.60 -8.30
CA PRO A 89 -13.93 4.82 -7.74
C PRO A 89 -13.33 4.55 -6.36
N ARG A 90 -12.24 5.24 -6.03
CA ARG A 90 -11.70 5.26 -4.67
C ARG A 90 -12.80 5.63 -3.68
N THR A 91 -12.72 5.09 -2.48
CA THR A 91 -13.69 5.20 -1.38
C THR A 91 -15.00 4.44 -1.58
N SER A 92 -15.27 3.87 -2.77
CA SER A 92 -16.38 2.94 -2.93
C SER A 92 -16.20 1.71 -2.03
N ARG A 93 -17.30 1.27 -1.41
CA ARG A 93 -17.36 -0.01 -0.68
C ARG A 93 -17.89 -1.07 -1.63
N ARG A 94 -17.21 -2.21 -1.67
CA ARG A 94 -17.57 -3.28 -2.58
C ARG A 94 -17.27 -4.66 -2.03
N ALA A 95 -18.10 -5.62 -2.40
CA ALA A 95 -17.83 -7.05 -2.20
C ALA A 95 -17.98 -7.77 -3.55
N LEU A 96 -17.21 -8.83 -3.77
CA LEU A 96 -17.33 -9.67 -4.97
C LEU A 96 -17.73 -11.08 -4.59
N ALA A 97 -18.68 -11.64 -5.33
CA ALA A 97 -19.03 -13.05 -5.28
C ALA A 97 -18.90 -13.66 -6.68
N ALA A 98 -18.22 -14.80 -6.78
CA ALA A 98 -18.13 -15.56 -8.02
C ALA A 98 -19.41 -16.38 -8.25
N GLY A 99 -19.81 -16.48 -9.51
CA GLY A 99 -20.90 -17.34 -9.96
C GLY A 99 -20.51 -18.83 -9.97
N PRO A 100 -21.37 -19.71 -10.51
CA PRO A 100 -21.16 -21.16 -10.49
C PRO A 100 -19.97 -21.62 -11.34
N GLU A 101 -19.59 -20.86 -12.37
CA GLU A 101 -18.43 -21.16 -13.23
C GLU A 101 -17.12 -20.52 -12.69
N GLY A 102 -17.17 -19.90 -11.50
CA GLY A 102 -16.11 -19.02 -11.01
C GLY A 102 -16.11 -17.66 -11.71
N LEU A 103 -15.12 -16.82 -11.36
CA LEU A 103 -14.95 -15.47 -11.91
C LEU A 103 -13.45 -15.18 -12.11
N SER A 104 -13.05 -14.92 -13.34
CA SER A 104 -11.71 -14.46 -13.68
C SER A 104 -11.73 -13.05 -14.22
N TYR A 105 -10.96 -12.15 -13.62
CA TYR A 105 -10.96 -10.73 -13.96
C TYR A 105 -9.59 -10.11 -13.88
N LEU A 106 -9.32 -9.16 -14.77
CA LEU A 106 -8.18 -8.27 -14.73
C LEU A 106 -8.54 -7.04 -13.91
N THR A 107 -7.69 -6.65 -12.98
CA THR A 107 -7.72 -5.32 -12.38
C THR A 107 -6.56 -4.49 -12.88
N VAL A 108 -6.78 -3.20 -13.10
CA VAL A 108 -5.74 -2.22 -13.44
C VAL A 108 -5.95 -0.97 -12.60
N HIS A 109 -4.87 -0.45 -12.03
CA HIS A 109 -4.87 0.82 -11.32
C HIS A 109 -3.48 1.48 -11.41
N ARG A 110 -3.39 2.75 -11.01
CA ARG A 110 -2.09 3.40 -10.84
C ARG A 110 -1.27 2.63 -9.82
N ARG A 111 0.04 2.51 -10.06
CA ARG A 111 0.93 1.87 -9.10
C ARG A 111 0.82 2.58 -7.76
N ARG A 112 0.64 1.81 -6.69
CA ARG A 112 0.58 2.39 -5.35
C ARG A 112 1.90 3.11 -5.07
N PRO A 113 1.90 4.36 -4.57
CA PRO A 113 3.10 4.93 -3.97
C PRO A 113 3.62 3.91 -2.96
N GLY A 114 4.92 3.58 -2.97
CA GLY A 114 5.47 2.62 -2.02
C GLY A 114 5.02 2.96 -0.61
N MET A 115 4.77 1.96 0.25
CA MET A 115 4.40 2.20 1.65
C MET A 115 5.42 3.14 2.27
N SER A 116 5.08 4.42 2.38
CA SER A 116 5.76 5.32 3.28
C SER A 116 5.33 4.86 4.66
N ILE A 117 6.21 4.14 5.35
CA ILE A 117 6.11 4.04 6.81
C ILE A 117 6.19 5.48 7.28
N ALA A 118 5.04 6.07 7.61
CA ALA A 118 5.04 7.35 8.28
C ALA A 118 5.86 7.14 9.55
N ALA A 119 7.00 7.84 9.66
CA ALA A 119 7.64 7.98 10.96
C ALA A 119 6.53 8.45 11.93
N PRO A 120 6.44 7.87 13.13
CA PRO A 120 5.39 8.24 14.07
C PRO A 120 5.36 9.77 14.17
N ALA A 121 4.17 10.34 13.97
CA ALA A 121 3.97 11.77 14.16
C ALA A 121 4.56 12.13 15.53
N PRO A 122 5.40 13.19 15.64
CA PRO A 122 5.92 13.58 16.93
C PRO A 122 4.72 13.89 17.80
N VAL A 123 4.50 13.06 18.81
CA VAL A 123 3.62 13.38 19.93
C VAL A 123 4.17 14.68 20.49
N THR A 124 3.45 15.78 20.26
CA THR A 124 3.68 17.02 21.01
C THR A 124 3.18 16.76 22.42
N THR A 125 3.99 16.06 23.21
CA THR A 125 3.96 16.18 24.65
C THR A 125 4.35 17.60 25.00
N GLU A 126 3.37 18.43 25.38
CA GLU A 126 3.63 19.56 26.25
C GLU A 126 4.41 19.06 27.48
N GLY A 127 5.60 19.62 27.69
CA GLY A 127 6.27 19.61 29.00
C GLY A 127 7.44 18.62 29.17
N GLY A 128 8.65 19.19 29.29
CA GLY A 128 9.77 18.60 30.03
C GLY A 128 11.02 18.33 29.20
N GLU A 129 12.06 19.16 29.35
CA GLU A 129 13.41 18.86 28.87
C GLU A 129 13.90 17.53 29.45
N ALA A 130 14.54 16.70 28.62
CA ALA A 130 15.07 15.42 29.07
C ALA A 130 16.18 15.63 30.13
N PRO A 131 16.13 14.94 31.29
CA PRO A 131 17.10 15.11 32.37
C PRO A 131 18.54 14.67 32.02
N CYS A 132 18.79 14.21 30.80
CA CYS A 132 20.11 13.79 30.33
C CYS A 132 21.03 14.95 29.90
N LEU A 133 20.54 16.19 29.82
CA LEU A 133 21.34 17.36 29.43
C LEU A 133 21.83 18.22 30.61
N LEU A 134 21.31 18.01 31.83
CA LEU A 134 21.71 18.77 33.03
C LEU A 134 23.21 18.72 33.30
N ASP A 135 23.84 17.55 33.14
CA ASP A 135 25.28 17.37 33.36
C ASP A 135 26.17 18.04 32.27
N ARG A 136 25.55 18.60 31.22
CA ARG A 136 26.24 19.33 30.15
C ARG A 136 25.97 20.83 30.18
N VAL A 137 25.12 21.31 31.08
CA VAL A 137 24.87 22.74 31.25
C VAL A 137 26.02 23.35 32.04
N CYS A 138 26.69 24.35 31.47
CA CYS A 138 27.73 25.09 32.16
C CYS A 138 27.16 25.87 33.34
N PRO A 139 27.68 25.70 34.57
CA PRO A 139 27.17 26.44 35.73
C PRO A 139 27.49 27.95 35.67
N GLY A 140 28.52 28.35 34.91
CA GLY A 140 28.91 29.75 34.78
C GLY A 140 28.07 30.54 33.79
N CYS A 141 27.71 29.95 32.64
CA CYS A 141 27.02 30.67 31.56
C CYS A 141 25.69 30.05 31.08
N GLY A 142 25.30 28.89 31.62
CA GLY A 142 24.03 28.23 31.30
C GLY A 142 23.97 27.60 29.90
N ARG A 143 25.04 27.66 29.10
CA ARG A 143 25.06 27.00 27.79
C ARG A 143 25.32 25.51 27.89
N VAL A 144 24.73 24.75 26.96
CA VAL A 144 24.97 23.31 26.81
C VAL A 144 26.30 23.10 26.08
N ALA A 145 27.17 22.29 26.66
CA ALA A 145 28.46 21.99 26.07
C ALA A 145 28.34 21.02 24.89
N GLU A 146 28.95 21.41 23.77
CA GLU A 146 29.00 20.61 22.54
C GLU A 146 30.19 19.62 22.55
N GLY A 147 30.03 18.49 21.84
CA GLY A 147 31.06 17.44 21.73
C GLY A 147 30.88 16.25 22.68
N THR A 148 31.78 15.28 22.57
CA THR A 148 31.73 14.03 23.34
C THR A 148 32.50 14.19 24.65
N ALA A 149 31.79 14.24 25.78
CA ALA A 149 32.35 14.37 27.14
C ALA A 149 33.30 15.57 27.38
N PRO A 150 32.86 16.82 27.10
CA PRO A 150 33.67 18.01 27.35
C PRO A 150 33.92 18.19 28.86
N LYS A 151 35.17 18.51 29.23
CA LYS A 151 35.55 18.81 30.62
C LYS A 151 35.45 20.30 30.97
N PHE A 152 35.44 21.16 29.96
CA PHE A 152 35.41 22.62 30.08
C PHE A 152 34.44 23.23 29.06
N CYS A 153 33.84 24.36 29.41
CA CYS A 153 33.00 25.15 28.50
C CYS A 153 33.87 25.84 27.44
N ALA A 154 33.53 25.68 26.17
CA ALA A 154 34.26 26.32 25.05
C ALA A 154 34.10 27.86 25.01
N GLU A 155 33.10 28.40 25.71
CA GLU A 155 32.75 29.82 25.66
C GLU A 155 33.34 30.63 26.81
N CYS A 156 33.22 30.13 28.05
CA CYS A 156 33.69 30.84 29.23
C CYS A 156 34.85 30.15 29.97
N GLY A 157 35.24 28.94 29.56
CA GLY A 157 36.34 28.19 30.17
C GLY A 157 36.02 27.49 31.50
N GLU A 158 34.80 27.64 32.03
CA GLU A 158 34.39 27.04 33.30
C GLU A 158 34.39 25.50 33.23
N ARG A 159 34.77 24.82 34.32
CA ARG A 159 34.80 23.36 34.38
C ARG A 159 33.38 22.79 34.49
N LEU A 160 33.06 21.80 33.65
CA LEU A 160 31.74 21.14 33.69
C LEU A 160 31.72 20.09 34.81
N ALA A 161 30.57 19.93 35.45
CA ALA A 161 30.33 18.94 36.50
C ALA A 161 30.15 17.54 35.88
N GLY A 162 31.16 17.03 35.19
CA GLY A 162 31.18 15.64 34.75
C GLY A 162 31.55 14.70 35.90
N ARG A 163 30.95 13.50 35.93
CA ARG A 163 31.53 12.37 36.68
C ARG A 163 32.91 12.02 36.16
#